data_AF-A0A5A5SBG3-F1
#
_entry.id   AF-A0A5A5SBG3-F1
#
_cell.length_a   1.000
_cell.length_b   1.000
_cell.length_c   1.000
_cell.angle_alpha   90.00
_cell.angle_beta   90.00
_cell.angle_gamma   90.00
#
_symmetry.space_group_name_H-M   'P 1'
#
loop_
_entity.id
_entity.type
_entity.pdbx_description
1 polymer ?
#
loop_
_entity_poly.entity_id
_entity_poly.type
_entity_poly.pdbx_seq_one_letter_code
_entity_poly.pdbx_strand_id
1 'polypeptide(L)'
;MAISSLQRAGESLIADQLAANHHALAQDLQQVLGKQRLKQIPENGLRLLPRYRHSGQDLVILKENSIDSTQIVFNQETQAKIERVLDEHRQRQKLAKYGYLPKTKLLFWGPSWCGNKIKCCYF
;
A
#
# COMPACT_ATOMS: atom_id res chain seq x y z
N MET A 1 11.55 -16.55 3.84
CA MET A 1 12.08 -17.90 3.52
C MET A 1 11.91 -18.33 2.06
N ALA A 2 10.97 -17.80 1.26
CA ALA A 2 10.80 -18.24 -0.14
C ALA A 2 11.82 -17.67 -1.16
N ILE A 3 12.51 -16.58 -0.82
CA ILE A 3 13.45 -15.91 -1.75
C ILE A 3 14.76 -16.73 -1.88
N SER A 4 15.18 -17.41 -0.81
CA SER A 4 16.43 -18.16 -0.79
C SER A 4 16.39 -19.47 -1.59
N SER A 5 15.23 -20.14 -1.67
CA SER A 5 15.10 -21.36 -2.48
C SER A 5 15.14 -21.07 -3.99
N LEU A 6 14.59 -19.94 -4.43
CA LEU A 6 14.64 -19.52 -5.83
C LEU A 6 16.06 -19.14 -6.28
N GLN A 7 16.81 -18.44 -5.42
CA GLN A 7 18.22 -18.11 -5.69
C GLN A 7 19.07 -19.37 -5.84
N ARG A 8 18.90 -20.33 -4.92
CA ARG A 8 19.62 -21.60 -4.98
C ARG A 8 19.28 -22.42 -6.24
N ALA A 9 18.02 -22.41 -6.66
CA ALA A 9 17.61 -23.05 -7.92
C ALA A 9 18.23 -22.35 -9.14
N GLY A 10 18.25 -21.02 -9.16
CA GLY A 10 18.88 -20.23 -10.22
C GLY A 10 20.39 -20.46 -10.32
N GLU A 11 21.08 -20.54 -9.19
CA GLU A 11 22.51 -20.86 -9.12
C GLU A 11 22.82 -22.27 -9.63
N SER A 12 21.99 -23.26 -9.29
CA SER A 12 22.15 -24.63 -9.81
C SER A 12 21.99 -24.69 -11.33
N LEU A 13 21.01 -23.97 -11.88
CA LEU A 13 20.82 -23.90 -13.33
C LEU A 13 22.00 -23.24 -14.03
N ILE A 14 22.58 -22.18 -13.44
CA ILE A 14 23.78 -21.54 -13.99
C ILE A 14 24.96 -22.53 -14.00
N ALA A 15 25.13 -23.31 -12.94
CA ALA A 15 26.18 -24.33 -12.85
C ALA A 15 26.00 -25.43 -13.91
N ASP A 16 24.77 -25.89 -14.15
CA ASP A 16 24.45 -26.88 -15.18
C ASP A 16 24.74 -26.35 -16.60
N GLN A 17 24.42 -25.09 -16.87
CA GLN A 17 24.70 -24.47 -18.17
C GLN A 17 26.21 -24.23 -18.39
N LEU A 18 26.97 -23.96 -17.33
CA LEU A 18 28.44 -23.90 -17.39
C LEU A 18 29.05 -25.28 -17.64
N ALA A 19 28.53 -26.34 -16.99
CA ALA A 19 28.96 -27.72 -17.23
C ALA A 19 28.64 -28.18 -18.66
N ALA A 20 27.58 -27.66 -19.27
CA ALA A 20 27.23 -27.88 -20.68
C ALA A 20 28.03 -27.02 -21.68
N ASN A 21 29.07 -26.28 -21.25
CA ASN A 21 29.87 -25.34 -22.06
C ASN A 21 29.06 -24.21 -22.75
N HIS A 22 27.86 -23.89 -22.25
CA HIS A 22 27.04 -22.79 -22.75
C HIS A 22 27.37 -21.48 -22.02
N HIS A 23 28.59 -20.99 -22.20
CA HIS A 23 29.10 -19.83 -21.45
C HIS A 23 28.33 -18.52 -21.70
N ALA A 24 27.90 -18.27 -22.94
CA ALA A 24 27.12 -17.07 -23.27
C ALA A 24 25.77 -17.05 -22.52
N LEU A 25 25.08 -18.19 -22.49
CA LEU A 25 23.79 -18.33 -21.83
C LEU A 25 23.93 -18.24 -20.31
N ALA A 26 24.98 -18.86 -19.74
CA ALA A 26 25.28 -18.74 -18.33
C ALA A 26 25.57 -17.28 -17.90
N GLN A 27 26.30 -16.53 -18.72
CA GLN A 27 26.61 -15.12 -18.46
C GLN A 27 25.35 -14.25 -18.51
N ASP A 28 24.45 -14.51 -19.46
CA ASP A 28 23.15 -13.82 -19.54
C ASP A 28 22.27 -14.12 -18.32
N LEU A 29 22.20 -15.40 -17.90
CA LEU A 29 21.46 -15.81 -16.69
C LEU A 29 22.03 -15.15 -15.44
N GLN A 30 23.36 -15.08 -15.30
CA GLN A 30 24.03 -14.39 -14.20
C GLN A 30 23.71 -12.90 -14.19
N GLN A 31 23.68 -12.25 -15.36
CA GLN A 31 23.28 -10.84 -15.44
C GLN A 31 21.82 -10.63 -15.02
N VAL A 32 20.90 -11.50 -15.43
CA VAL A 32 19.48 -11.41 -15.05
C VAL A 32 19.28 -11.65 -13.57
N LEU A 33 19.98 -12.63 -12.98
CA LEU A 33 19.92 -12.92 -11.54
C LEU A 33 20.54 -11.78 -10.72
N GLY A 34 21.66 -11.21 -11.16
CA GLY A 34 22.32 -10.07 -10.50
C GLY A 34 21.58 -8.74 -10.63
N LYS A 35 20.80 -8.54 -11.70
CA LYS A 35 19.94 -7.34 -11.90
C LYS A 35 18.70 -7.34 -11.02
N GLN A 36 18.44 -8.40 -10.24
CA GLN A 36 17.46 -8.39 -9.16
C GLN A 36 17.94 -7.55 -7.96
N ARG A 37 18.38 -6.31 -8.19
CA ARG A 37 18.23 -5.28 -7.17
C ARG A 37 16.74 -5.13 -6.98
N LEU A 38 16.24 -5.74 -5.90
CA LEU A 38 14.93 -5.48 -5.33
C LEU A 38 14.67 -3.99 -5.52
N LYS A 39 13.70 -3.63 -6.36
CA LYS A 39 13.23 -2.24 -6.45
C LYS A 39 13.00 -1.83 -5.01
N GLN A 40 13.86 -0.98 -4.47
CA GLN A 40 13.78 -0.56 -3.08
C GLN A 40 12.41 0.06 -2.95
N ILE A 41 11.50 -0.68 -2.32
CA ILE A 41 10.22 -0.14 -1.91
C ILE A 41 10.63 0.92 -0.90
N PRO A 42 10.32 2.21 -1.13
CA PRO A 42 10.68 3.23 -0.17
C PRO A 42 10.09 2.84 1.19
N GLU A 43 10.92 2.87 2.23
CA GLU A 43 10.55 2.44 3.59
C GLU A 43 9.31 3.17 4.13
N ASN A 44 8.96 4.30 3.51
CA ASN A 44 7.82 5.14 3.85
C ASN A 44 6.46 4.51 3.49
N GLY A 45 6.41 3.32 2.88
CA GLY A 45 5.16 2.59 2.61
C GLY A 45 4.22 3.24 1.58
N LEU A 46 4.56 4.44 1.10
CA LEU A 46 3.87 5.12 0.03
C LEU A 46 4.27 4.46 -1.29
N ARG A 47 3.39 3.59 -1.80
CA ARG A 47 3.49 3.12 -3.19
C ARG A 47 3.63 4.34 -4.09
N LEU A 48 4.68 4.35 -4.91
CA LEU A 48 4.82 5.31 -6.01
C LEU A 48 3.49 5.33 -6.77
N LEU A 49 2.85 6.51 -6.86
CA LEU A 49 1.59 6.68 -7.54
C LEU A 49 1.73 6.16 -8.98
N PRO A 50 0.74 5.42 -9.50
CA PRO A 50 0.85 4.83 -10.82
C PRO A 50 0.98 5.94 -11.87
N ARG A 51 2.08 5.92 -12.63
CA ARG A 51 2.37 6.85 -13.71
C ARG A 51 2.04 6.24 -15.06
N TYR A 52 1.53 7.07 -15.97
CA TYR A 52 1.31 6.68 -17.34
C TYR A 52 2.65 6.45 -18.05
N ARG A 53 2.85 5.27 -18.65
CA ARG A 53 4.15 4.85 -19.22
C ARG A 53 4.63 5.71 -20.39
N HIS A 54 3.71 6.33 -21.15
CA HIS A 54 4.05 7.07 -22.36
C HIS A 54 4.27 8.58 -22.14
N SER A 55 3.61 9.20 -21.16
CA SER A 55 3.71 10.65 -20.92
C SER A 55 4.31 11.01 -19.56
N GLY A 56 4.49 10.03 -18.67
CA GLY A 56 4.98 10.27 -17.31
C GLY A 56 3.99 10.98 -16.40
N GLN A 57 2.77 11.26 -16.86
CA GLN A 57 1.72 11.90 -16.06
C GLN A 57 1.22 10.97 -14.95
N ASP A 58 0.99 11.53 -13.76
CA ASP A 58 0.41 10.80 -12.63
C ASP A 58 -1.06 10.49 -12.94
N LEU A 59 -1.45 9.21 -12.82
CA LEU A 59 -2.84 8.77 -13.08
C LEU A 59 -3.77 9.07 -11.90
N VAL A 60 -3.22 9.44 -10.76
CA VAL A 60 -3.94 9.68 -9.51
C VAL A 60 -3.56 11.05 -8.99
N ILE A 61 -4.55 11.91 -8.80
CA ILE A 61 -4.38 13.24 -8.23
C ILE A 61 -4.66 13.11 -6.73
N LEU A 62 -3.64 13.35 -5.90
CA LEU A 62 -3.82 13.52 -4.47
C LEU A 62 -4.22 14.98 -4.22
N LYS A 63 -5.46 15.22 -3.83
CA LYS A 63 -5.95 16.56 -3.49
C LYS A 63 -6.25 16.60 -1.99
N GLU A 64 -5.56 17.46 -1.27
CA GLU A 64 -5.87 17.74 0.12
C GLU A 64 -7.10 18.65 0.16
N ASN A 65 -8.15 18.20 0.84
CA ASN A 65 -9.42 18.89 0.85
C ASN A 65 -9.55 19.66 2.17
N SER A 66 -9.47 20.99 2.11
CA SER A 66 -9.66 21.86 3.27
C SER A 66 -11.16 22.09 3.51
N ILE A 67 -11.88 21.06 3.97
CA ILE A 67 -13.25 21.24 4.44
C ILE A 67 -13.19 21.66 5.90
N ASP A 68 -13.82 22.78 6.24
CA ASP A 68 -13.92 23.23 7.62
C ASP A 68 -14.95 22.40 8.40
N SER A 69 -14.63 22.13 9.67
CA SER A 69 -15.46 21.39 10.63
C SER A 69 -16.87 21.97 10.79
N THR A 70 -17.02 23.29 10.60
CA THR A 70 -18.29 24.00 10.71
C THR A 70 -19.28 23.66 9.59
N GLN A 71 -18.80 23.10 8.47
CA GLN A 71 -19.65 22.77 7.32
C GLN A 71 -20.33 21.41 7.44
N ILE A 72 -20.00 20.62 8.46
CA ILE A 72 -20.46 19.24 8.59
C ILE A 72 -21.31 19.06 9.84
N VAL A 73 -22.62 18.99 9.63
CA VAL A 73 -23.58 18.68 10.69
C VAL A 73 -23.85 17.18 10.71
N PHE A 74 -23.51 16.53 11.81
CA PHE A 74 -23.87 15.14 12.11
C PHE A 74 -25.02 15.10 13.11
N ASN A 75 -25.84 14.04 13.08
CA ASN A 75 -26.66 13.72 14.24
C ASN A 75 -25.75 13.23 15.37
N GLN A 76 -26.17 13.41 16.62
CA GLN A 76 -25.39 13.05 17.81
C GLN A 76 -24.94 11.58 17.79
N GLU A 77 -25.82 10.67 17.34
CA GLU A 77 -25.49 9.25 17.25
C GLU A 77 -24.35 8.94 16.26
N THR A 78 -24.32 9.59 15.08
CA THR A 78 -23.25 9.36 14.10
C THR A 78 -21.96 10.00 14.56
N GLN A 79 -22.04 11.20 15.16
CA GLN A 79 -20.87 11.87 15.72
C GLN A 79 -20.19 10.99 16.78
N ALA A 80 -20.94 10.45 17.74
CA ALA A 80 -20.41 9.56 18.77
C ALA A 80 -19.75 8.29 18.18
N LYS A 81 -20.31 7.72 17.10
CA LYS A 81 -19.73 6.56 16.42
C LYS A 81 -18.41 6.91 15.72
N ILE A 82 -18.33 8.08 15.09
CA ILE A 82 -17.11 8.54 14.41
C ILE A 82 -16.02 8.86 15.43
N GLU A 83 -16.33 9.62 16.49
CA GLU A 83 -15.40 9.95 17.57
C GLU A 83 -14.80 8.69 18.20
N ARG A 84 -15.64 7.68 18.46
CA ARG A 84 -15.16 6.38 18.95
C ARG A 84 -14.15 5.74 18.02
N VAL A 85 -14.39 5.73 16.70
CA VAL A 85 -13.46 5.13 15.74
C VAL A 85 -12.15 5.92 15.64
N LEU A 86 -12.23 7.25 15.73
CA LEU A 86 -11.04 8.11 15.78
C LEU A 86 -10.21 7.86 17.04
N ASP A 87 -10.86 7.70 18.19
CA ASP A 87 -10.18 7.41 19.45
C ASP A 87 -9.57 6.00 19.47
N GLU A 88 -10.28 5.01 18.93
CA GLU A 88 -9.74 3.66 18.72
C GLU A 88 -8.49 3.71 17.82
N HIS A 89 -8.52 4.50 16.74
CA HIS A 89 -7.38 4.65 15.85
C HIS A 89 -6.21 5.39 16.50
N ARG A 90 -6.47 6.48 17.23
CA ARG A 90 -5.44 7.21 18.01
C ARG A 90 -4.78 6.31 19.05
N GLN A 91 -5.56 5.47 19.71
CA GLN A 91 -5.10 4.54 20.73
C GLN A 91 -4.74 3.15 20.18
N ARG A 92 -4.51 3.00 18.87
CA ARG A 92 -4.20 1.71 18.23
C ARG A 92 -3.05 0.96 18.90
N GLN A 93 -2.03 1.67 19.38
CA GLN A 93 -0.88 1.06 20.06
C GLN A 93 -1.27 0.49 21.43
N LYS A 94 -2.19 1.13 22.13
CA LYS A 94 -2.73 0.64 23.41
C LYS A 94 -3.64 -0.56 23.17
N LEU A 95 -4.51 -0.52 22.16
CA LEU A 95 -5.37 -1.64 21.79
C LEU A 95 -4.59 -2.87 21.35
N ALA A 96 -3.51 -2.68 20.58
CA ALA A 96 -2.64 -3.77 20.14
C ALA A 96 -1.99 -4.52 21.31
N LYS A 97 -1.67 -3.84 22.42
CA LYS A 97 -1.12 -4.49 23.64
C LYS A 97 -2.10 -5.47 24.28
N TYR A 98 -3.40 -5.28 24.08
CA TYR A 98 -4.46 -6.16 24.58
C TYR A 98 -4.98 -7.12 23.50
N GLY A 99 -4.35 -7.18 22.33
CA GLY A 99 -4.74 -8.08 21.23
C GLY A 99 -5.94 -7.59 20.41
N TYR A 100 -6.40 -6.36 20.61
CA TYR A 100 -7.52 -5.79 19.86
C TYR A 100 -7.04 -5.00 18.64
N LEU A 101 -7.80 -5.11 17.54
CA LEU A 101 -7.58 -4.37 16.31
C LEU A 101 -8.60 -3.23 16.19
N PRO A 102 -8.16 -1.98 15.94
CA PRO A 102 -9.07 -0.86 15.75
C PRO A 102 -9.87 -1.04 14.45
N LYS A 103 -11.07 -0.44 14.38
CA LYS A 103 -11.85 -0.40 13.15
C LYS A 103 -11.16 0.48 12.10
N THR A 104 -11.00 -0.04 10.90
CA THR A 104 -10.24 0.62 9.81
C THR A 104 -11.10 1.14 8.66
N LYS A 105 -12.37 0.75 8.60
CA LYS A 105 -13.26 1.10 7.49
C LYS A 105 -14.58 1.63 8.02
N LEU A 106 -14.97 2.81 7.53
CA LEU A 106 -16.27 3.42 7.76
C LEU A 106 -17.05 3.45 6.43
N LEU A 107 -18.30 3.00 6.46
CA LEU A 107 -19.20 3.06 5.32
C LEU A 107 -20.29 4.10 5.60
N PHE A 108 -20.22 5.23 4.90
CA PHE A 108 -21.29 6.22 4.89
C PHE A 108 -22.35 5.80 3.87
N TRP A 109 -23.57 5.53 4.35
CA TRP A 109 -24.70 5.18 3.50
C TRP A 109 -25.84 6.18 3.72
N GLY A 110 -26.64 6.41 2.69
CA GLY A 110 -27.77 7.33 2.72
C GLY A 110 -28.14 7.79 1.31
N PRO A 111 -29.29 8.47 1.15
CA PRO A 111 -29.67 9.06 -0.13
C PRO A 111 -28.60 10.04 -0.61
N SER A 112 -28.50 10.21 -1.93
CA SER A 112 -27.42 10.97 -2.59
C SER A 112 -27.21 12.39 -2.02
N TRP A 113 -28.27 13.01 -1.51
CA TRP A 113 -28.26 14.36 -0.94
C TRP A 113 -27.73 14.45 0.51
N CYS A 114 -27.43 13.34 1.19
CA CYS A 114 -26.96 13.33 2.60
C CYS A 114 -25.51 13.77 2.82
N GLY A 115 -24.81 14.22 1.77
CA GLY A 115 -23.46 14.80 1.89
C GLY A 115 -22.37 13.78 2.23
N ASN A 116 -22.56 12.50 1.95
CA ASN A 116 -21.61 11.43 2.30
C ASN A 116 -20.21 11.67 1.71
N LYS A 117 -20.11 12.29 0.53
CA LYS A 117 -18.82 12.66 -0.07
C LYS A 117 -18.08 13.72 0.76
N ILE A 118 -18.78 14.76 1.21
CA ILE A 118 -18.20 15.84 2.02
C ILE A 118 -17.74 15.29 3.38
N LYS A 119 -18.59 14.45 4.00
CA LYS A 119 -18.27 13.75 5.26
C LYS A 119 -17.04 12.85 5.13
N CYS A 120 -16.92 12.12 4.01
CA CYS A 120 -15.77 11.25 3.75
C CYS A 120 -14.48 12.02 3.44
N CYS A 121 -14.55 13.18 2.81
CA CYS A 121 -13.34 13.97 2.52
C CYS A 121 -12.75 14.67 3.76
N TYR A 122 -13.46 14.69 4.88
CA TYR A 122 -13.02 15.33 6.12
C TYR A 122 -12.24 14.40 7.06
N PHE A 123 -12.54 13.09 7.04
CA PHE A 123 -11.94 12.08 7.92
C PHE A 123 -10.98 11.16 7.15
#